data_AF-A0AA89B2C8-F1
#
_entry.id   AF-A0AA89B2C8-F1
#
_cell.length_a   1.000
_cell.length_b   1.000
_cell.length_c   1.000
_cell.angle_alpha   90.00
_cell.angle_beta   90.00
_cell.angle_gamma   90.00
#
_symmetry.space_group_name_H-M   'P 1'
#
loop_
_entity.id
_entity.type
_entity.pdbx_description
1 polymer ?
#
loop_
_entity_poly.entity_id
_entity_poly.type
_entity_poly.pdbx_seq_one_letter_code
_entity_poly.pdbx_strand_id
1 'polypeptide(L)'
;MAQDATADRHLKIIAGADSFGASVKDAAVAHLRSLGIDVEDLGTDKYYSVAEEIGRRVSSAARTATASPTATQTLGLVACGTGVGVSIFANKFPGVFAATCLSPGDALNARSINNSNVLALSGMSSSPETAIEILNTWLNTPFKSPCPASDSKPWPTEIESFLDQSVPEMSQIGSGSLQEPSLCDLAKGREFAAINLMPGGYMKIVRETPTSAIVRFKAGSVEPAHHHTFGYDLVVMKGRKKVWNLSKGESWELEVGDFLFTPAGDKHRAKYLEDTEFFIKWDGRWDLLMDEDLDAANAALEKESF
;
A
#
# COMPACT_ATOMS: atom_id res chain seq x y z
N MET A 1 -33.65 18.46 -27.47
CA MET A 1 -32.81 17.45 -28.15
C MET A 1 -31.46 17.46 -27.46
N ALA A 2 -31.29 16.65 -26.42
CA ALA A 2 -29.98 16.36 -25.85
C ALA A 2 -29.54 15.06 -26.53
N GLN A 3 -28.60 15.15 -27.46
CA GLN A 3 -27.97 13.98 -28.04
C GLN A 3 -27.18 13.26 -26.96
N ASP A 4 -27.42 11.97 -26.88
CA ASP A 4 -26.91 11.01 -25.91
C ASP A 4 -25.39 10.92 -25.98
N ALA A 5 -24.69 11.49 -24.99
CA ALA A 5 -23.23 11.51 -24.92
C ALA A 5 -22.61 10.13 -24.58
N THR A 6 -23.39 9.06 -24.57
CA THR A 6 -22.95 7.70 -24.23
C THR A 6 -22.70 6.80 -25.45
N ALA A 7 -23.09 7.21 -26.66
CA ALA A 7 -23.18 6.34 -27.83
C ALA A 7 -21.84 5.95 -28.51
N ASP A 8 -20.69 6.48 -28.08
CA ASP A 8 -19.41 6.29 -28.79
C ASP A 8 -18.27 5.72 -27.91
N ARG A 9 -18.61 5.14 -26.74
CA ARG A 9 -17.61 4.46 -25.89
C ARG A 9 -17.64 2.96 -26.13
N HIS A 10 -16.54 2.41 -26.63
CA HIS A 10 -16.35 0.96 -26.68
C HIS A 10 -16.40 0.38 -25.27
N LEU A 11 -17.31 -0.56 -25.02
CA LEU A 11 -17.48 -1.21 -23.72
C LEU A 11 -16.77 -2.56 -23.72
N LYS A 12 -15.89 -2.76 -22.73
CA LYS A 12 -15.25 -4.04 -22.44
C LYS A 12 -15.67 -4.54 -21.06
N ILE A 13 -16.04 -5.82 -20.96
CA ILE A 13 -16.37 -6.47 -19.68
C ILE A 13 -15.37 -7.60 -19.42
N ILE A 14 -14.80 -7.62 -18.21
CA ILE A 14 -13.96 -8.71 -17.73
C ILE A 14 -14.81 -9.57 -16.80
N ALA A 15 -15.02 -10.83 -17.18
CA ALA A 15 -15.92 -11.76 -16.50
C ALA A 15 -15.13 -12.89 -15.82
N GLY A 16 -15.66 -13.41 -14.72
CA GLY A 16 -15.10 -14.61 -14.07
C GLY A 16 -15.96 -15.10 -12.91
N ALA A 17 -15.73 -16.31 -12.43
CA ALA A 17 -16.51 -16.86 -11.32
C ALA A 17 -15.73 -17.85 -10.47
N ASP A 18 -16.28 -18.20 -9.31
CA ASP A 18 -15.99 -19.51 -8.70
C ASP A 18 -16.94 -20.60 -9.21
N SER A 19 -16.75 -21.83 -8.75
CA SER A 19 -17.56 -22.98 -9.18
C SER A 19 -19.04 -22.83 -8.87
N PHE A 20 -19.41 -22.09 -7.81
CA PHE A 20 -20.81 -21.87 -7.44
C PHE A 20 -21.46 -20.76 -8.29
N GLY A 21 -20.68 -19.82 -8.82
CA GLY A 21 -21.16 -18.73 -9.70
C GLY A 21 -21.04 -19.02 -11.20
N ALA A 22 -20.45 -20.14 -11.61
CA ALA A 22 -20.12 -20.42 -13.01
C ALA A 22 -21.34 -20.36 -13.94
N SER A 23 -22.46 -20.98 -13.55
CA SER A 23 -23.68 -21.04 -14.38
C SER A 23 -24.25 -19.65 -14.69
N VAL A 24 -24.34 -18.77 -13.70
CA VAL A 24 -24.86 -17.40 -13.88
C VAL A 24 -23.86 -16.53 -14.64
N LYS A 25 -22.56 -16.72 -14.43
CA LYS A 25 -21.51 -16.03 -15.21
C LYS A 25 -21.57 -16.42 -16.68
N ASP A 26 -21.67 -17.70 -17.00
CA ASP A 26 -21.68 -18.19 -18.38
C ASP A 26 -22.89 -17.67 -19.15
N ALA A 27 -24.07 -17.67 -18.51
CA ALA A 27 -25.29 -17.10 -19.09
C ALA A 27 -25.15 -15.59 -19.34
N ALA A 28 -24.61 -14.85 -18.39
CA ALA A 28 -24.33 -13.43 -18.53
C ALA A 28 -23.33 -13.14 -19.65
N VAL A 29 -22.23 -13.89 -19.74
CA VAL A 29 -21.22 -13.77 -20.81
C VAL A 29 -21.82 -14.05 -22.18
N ALA A 30 -22.64 -15.10 -22.31
CA ALA A 30 -23.32 -15.43 -23.56
C ALA A 30 -24.28 -14.29 -23.98
N HIS A 31 -25.05 -13.76 -23.03
CA HIS A 31 -25.95 -12.63 -23.27
C HIS A 31 -25.19 -11.38 -23.73
N LEU A 32 -24.13 -10.98 -23.03
CA LEU A 32 -23.28 -9.84 -23.41
C LEU A 32 -22.71 -9.97 -24.83
N ARG A 33 -22.19 -11.15 -25.16
CA ARG A 33 -21.66 -11.43 -26.51
C ARG A 33 -22.75 -11.34 -27.58
N SER A 34 -23.98 -11.75 -27.26
CA SER A 34 -25.13 -11.61 -28.18
C SER A 34 -25.49 -10.14 -28.47
N LEU A 35 -25.16 -9.23 -27.55
CA LEU A 35 -25.31 -7.77 -27.72
C LEU A 35 -24.10 -7.13 -28.44
N GLY A 36 -23.09 -7.91 -28.83
CA GLY A 36 -21.88 -7.41 -29.47
C GLY A 36 -20.90 -6.69 -28.52
N ILE A 37 -21.05 -6.87 -27.20
CA ILE A 37 -20.13 -6.30 -26.21
C ILE A 37 -18.85 -7.13 -26.15
N ASP A 38 -17.69 -6.48 -26.05
CA ASP A 38 -16.39 -7.15 -25.88
C ASP A 38 -16.30 -7.78 -24.48
N VAL A 39 -16.18 -9.10 -24.40
CA VAL A 39 -16.13 -9.84 -23.13
C VAL A 39 -14.91 -10.74 -23.06
N GLU A 40 -14.02 -10.40 -22.12
CA GLU A 40 -12.91 -11.23 -21.71
C GLU A 40 -13.33 -12.11 -20.54
N ASP A 41 -13.53 -13.41 -20.80
CA ASP A 41 -13.92 -14.38 -19.77
C ASP A 41 -12.67 -15.08 -19.21
N LEU A 42 -12.36 -14.81 -17.94
CA LEU A 42 -11.24 -15.41 -17.22
C LEU A 42 -11.55 -16.85 -16.75
N GLY A 43 -12.77 -17.32 -16.95
CA GLY A 43 -13.20 -18.66 -16.59
C GLY A 43 -13.57 -18.78 -15.11
N THR A 44 -13.25 -19.95 -14.56
CA THR A 44 -13.61 -20.33 -13.18
C THR A 44 -12.36 -20.61 -12.37
N ASP A 45 -12.23 -19.97 -11.21
CA ASP A 45 -11.11 -20.15 -10.27
C ASP A 45 -11.60 -19.92 -8.83
N LYS A 46 -10.70 -19.91 -7.84
CA LYS A 46 -11.02 -19.55 -6.46
C LYS A 46 -11.61 -18.14 -6.42
N TYR A 47 -12.67 -17.98 -5.65
CA TYR A 47 -13.45 -16.74 -5.59
C TYR A 47 -12.58 -15.49 -5.31
N TYR A 48 -11.55 -15.60 -4.46
CA TYR A 48 -10.66 -14.50 -4.15
C TYR A 48 -9.66 -14.20 -5.28
N SER A 49 -9.15 -15.22 -5.98
CA SER A 49 -8.17 -15.06 -7.06
C SER A 49 -8.79 -14.44 -8.31
N VAL A 50 -9.97 -14.91 -8.72
CA VAL A 50 -10.68 -14.35 -9.88
C VAL A 50 -11.16 -12.92 -9.61
N ALA A 51 -11.64 -12.64 -8.39
CA ALA A 51 -12.06 -11.30 -8.01
C ALA A 51 -10.89 -10.32 -7.87
N GLU A 52 -9.74 -10.79 -7.38
CA GLU A 52 -8.50 -10.02 -7.34
C GLU A 52 -8.09 -9.58 -8.75
N GLU A 53 -8.07 -10.51 -9.70
CA GLU A 53 -7.64 -10.24 -11.06
C GLU A 53 -8.59 -9.26 -11.77
N ILE A 54 -9.90 -9.43 -11.62
CA ILE A 54 -10.91 -8.49 -12.16
C ILE A 54 -10.75 -7.11 -11.52
N GLY A 55 -10.66 -7.04 -10.18
CA GLY A 55 -10.49 -5.77 -9.47
C GLY A 55 -9.23 -5.02 -9.91
N ARG A 56 -8.10 -5.72 -10.03
CA ARG A 56 -6.83 -5.16 -10.50
C ARG A 56 -6.93 -4.57 -11.91
N ARG A 57 -7.57 -5.27 -12.83
CA ARG A 57 -7.72 -4.81 -14.23
C ARG A 57 -8.69 -3.65 -14.37
N VAL A 58 -9.83 -3.70 -13.68
CA VAL A 58 -10.81 -2.59 -13.66
C VAL A 58 -10.20 -1.34 -13.03
N SER A 59 -9.49 -1.49 -11.90
CA SER A 59 -8.72 -0.41 -11.26
C SER A 59 -7.71 0.23 -12.21
N SER A 60 -6.95 -0.60 -12.94
CA SER A 60 -5.96 -0.12 -13.91
C SER A 60 -6.61 0.67 -15.06
N ALA A 61 -7.72 0.16 -15.59
CA ALA A 61 -8.42 0.83 -16.69
C ALA A 61 -9.06 2.16 -16.24
N ALA A 62 -9.64 2.20 -15.04
CA ALA A 62 -10.24 3.41 -14.47
C ALA A 62 -9.23 4.57 -14.34
N ARG A 63 -7.97 4.28 -13.97
CA ARG A 63 -6.91 5.29 -13.91
C ARG A 63 -6.55 5.88 -15.27
N THR A 64 -6.67 5.09 -16.34
CA THR A 64 -6.31 5.52 -17.71
C THR A 64 -7.48 6.15 -18.48
N ALA A 65 -8.72 5.90 -18.06
CA ALA A 65 -9.92 6.37 -18.74
C ALA A 65 -10.13 7.90 -18.65
N THR A 66 -9.47 8.58 -17.71
CA THR A 66 -9.50 10.05 -17.58
C THR A 66 -8.73 10.79 -18.69
N ALA A 67 -7.98 10.07 -19.54
CA ALA A 67 -7.11 10.66 -20.55
C ALA A 67 -7.78 10.92 -21.92
N SER A 68 -8.94 10.32 -22.24
CA SER A 68 -9.62 10.53 -23.51
C SER A 68 -11.14 10.27 -23.45
N PRO A 69 -11.99 11.11 -24.06
CA PRO A 69 -13.44 10.86 -24.16
C PRO A 69 -13.81 9.57 -24.90
N THR A 70 -12.94 9.10 -25.81
CA THR A 70 -13.08 7.90 -26.64
C THR A 70 -12.46 6.65 -26.02
N ALA A 71 -11.95 6.74 -24.79
CA ALA A 71 -11.33 5.61 -24.11
C ALA A 71 -12.35 4.47 -23.89
N THR A 72 -11.90 3.24 -24.12
CA THR A 72 -12.68 2.03 -23.82
C THR A 72 -13.04 1.99 -22.34
N GLN A 73 -14.33 1.91 -22.05
CA GLN A 73 -14.81 1.72 -20.69
C GLN A 73 -14.65 0.24 -20.32
N THR A 74 -13.87 -0.05 -19.29
CA THR A 74 -13.71 -1.42 -18.77
C THR A 74 -14.51 -1.59 -17.49
N LEU A 75 -15.42 -2.56 -17.49
CA LEU A 75 -16.24 -2.96 -16.34
C LEU A 75 -15.94 -4.41 -15.93
N GLY A 76 -16.29 -4.78 -14.70
CA GLY A 76 -16.14 -6.15 -14.21
C GLY A 76 -17.49 -6.85 -13.99
N LEU A 77 -17.49 -8.16 -14.21
CA LEU A 77 -18.58 -9.07 -13.86
C LEU A 77 -17.98 -10.26 -13.11
N VAL A 78 -18.38 -10.48 -11.86
CA VAL A 78 -17.87 -11.60 -11.09
C VAL A 78 -18.98 -12.35 -10.39
N ALA A 79 -18.90 -13.67 -10.29
CA ALA A 79 -19.94 -14.46 -9.62
C ALA A 79 -19.35 -15.46 -8.62
N CYS A 80 -20.05 -15.65 -7.49
CA CYS A 80 -19.81 -16.79 -6.61
C CYS A 80 -21.13 -17.28 -6.01
N GLY A 81 -21.07 -18.17 -5.02
CA GLY A 81 -22.26 -18.68 -4.34
C GLY A 81 -23.21 -17.58 -3.88
N THR A 82 -22.73 -16.57 -3.13
CA THR A 82 -23.56 -15.46 -2.62
C THR A 82 -23.31 -14.12 -3.30
N GLY A 83 -22.29 -14.01 -4.16
CA GLY A 83 -21.76 -12.76 -4.70
C GLY A 83 -20.94 -11.91 -3.72
N VAL A 84 -21.18 -12.05 -2.41
CA VAL A 84 -20.52 -11.22 -1.37
C VAL A 84 -19.01 -11.40 -1.35
N GLY A 85 -18.54 -12.66 -1.37
CA GLY A 85 -17.11 -12.96 -1.26
C GLY A 85 -16.31 -12.32 -2.39
N VAL A 86 -16.73 -12.50 -3.64
CA VAL A 86 -16.06 -11.90 -4.80
C VAL A 86 -16.11 -10.38 -4.76
N SER A 87 -17.23 -9.79 -4.31
CA SER A 87 -17.36 -8.34 -4.14
C SER A 87 -16.33 -7.78 -3.14
N ILE A 88 -16.10 -8.46 -2.01
CA ILE A 88 -15.12 -8.04 -1.01
C ILE A 88 -13.70 -8.01 -1.58
N PHE A 89 -13.31 -9.05 -2.33
CA PHE A 89 -11.95 -9.13 -2.88
C PHE A 89 -11.73 -8.18 -4.06
N ALA A 90 -12.72 -7.99 -4.93
CA ALA A 90 -12.64 -7.01 -6.00
C ALA A 90 -12.45 -5.57 -5.48
N ASN A 91 -13.15 -5.21 -4.39
CA ASN A 91 -13.05 -3.89 -3.75
C ASN A 91 -11.71 -3.60 -3.06
N LYS A 92 -10.76 -4.55 -3.01
CA LYS A 92 -9.42 -4.30 -2.46
C LYS A 92 -8.56 -3.40 -3.36
N PHE A 93 -8.99 -3.14 -4.58
CA PHE A 93 -8.23 -2.37 -5.56
C PHE A 93 -8.77 -0.94 -5.67
N PRO A 94 -7.89 0.08 -5.64
CA PRO A 94 -8.32 1.48 -5.70
C PRO A 94 -9.19 1.80 -6.92
N GLY A 95 -10.28 2.53 -6.70
CA GLY A 95 -11.24 2.89 -7.76
C GLY A 95 -12.12 1.73 -8.25
N VAL A 96 -12.13 0.58 -7.57
CA VAL A 96 -13.12 -0.47 -7.78
C VAL A 96 -14.27 -0.28 -6.81
N PHE A 97 -15.48 -0.24 -7.37
CA PHE A 97 -16.75 -0.18 -6.64
C PHE A 97 -17.57 -1.39 -7.06
N ALA A 98 -17.25 -2.54 -6.46
CA ALA A 98 -17.95 -3.80 -6.66
C ALA A 98 -19.18 -3.89 -5.76
N ALA A 99 -20.33 -4.21 -6.36
CA ALA A 99 -21.59 -4.36 -5.63
C ALA A 99 -22.22 -5.73 -5.90
N THR A 100 -22.59 -6.43 -4.83
CA THR A 100 -23.41 -7.64 -4.94
C THR A 100 -24.86 -7.25 -5.17
N CYS A 101 -25.44 -7.71 -6.28
CA CYS A 101 -26.84 -7.44 -6.60
C CYS A 101 -27.60 -8.77 -6.65
N LEU A 102 -28.68 -8.88 -5.87
CA LEU A 102 -29.54 -10.06 -5.83
C LEU A 102 -30.85 -9.85 -6.59
N SER A 103 -31.15 -8.60 -6.95
CA SER A 103 -32.33 -8.18 -7.70
C SER A 103 -32.02 -7.01 -8.65
N PRO A 104 -32.87 -6.76 -9.66
CA PRO A 104 -32.78 -5.55 -10.49
C PRO A 104 -32.83 -4.25 -9.67
N GLY A 105 -33.55 -4.25 -8.54
CA GLY A 105 -33.59 -3.11 -7.62
C GLY A 105 -32.24 -2.80 -6.99
N ASP A 106 -31.48 -3.83 -6.62
CA ASP A 106 -30.11 -3.66 -6.10
C ASP A 106 -29.19 -3.12 -7.19
N ALA A 107 -29.31 -3.61 -8.42
CA ALA A 107 -28.55 -3.13 -9.57
C ALA A 107 -28.82 -1.64 -9.87
N LEU A 108 -30.09 -1.21 -9.81
CA LEU A 108 -30.47 0.20 -9.93
C LEU A 108 -29.80 1.06 -8.87
N ASN A 109 -29.91 0.64 -7.60
CA ASN A 109 -29.30 1.36 -6.48
C ASN A 109 -27.77 1.43 -6.61
N ALA A 110 -27.12 0.31 -6.93
CA ALA A 110 -25.67 0.20 -7.04
C ALA A 110 -25.09 1.10 -8.16
N ARG A 111 -25.81 1.29 -9.27
CA ARG A 111 -25.39 2.18 -10.35
C ARG A 111 -25.74 3.63 -10.07
N SER A 112 -26.93 3.91 -9.58
CA SER A 112 -27.40 5.26 -9.30
C SER A 112 -26.61 5.94 -8.17
N ILE A 113 -26.35 5.22 -7.08
CA ILE A 113 -25.76 5.79 -5.87
C ILE A 113 -24.24 5.64 -5.86
N ASN A 114 -23.72 4.47 -6.24
CA ASN A 114 -22.30 4.16 -6.09
C ASN A 114 -21.52 4.25 -7.40
N ASN A 115 -22.20 4.44 -8.54
CA ASN A 115 -21.61 4.30 -9.87
C ASN A 115 -20.76 3.03 -10.00
N SER A 116 -21.24 1.91 -9.42
CA SER A 116 -20.48 0.66 -9.33
C SER A 116 -19.93 0.24 -10.69
N ASN A 117 -18.66 -0.16 -10.75
CA ASN A 117 -17.97 -0.55 -11.98
C ASN A 117 -17.64 -2.05 -12.03
N VAL A 118 -18.00 -2.79 -10.99
CA VAL A 118 -17.97 -4.25 -10.97
C VAL A 118 -19.31 -4.78 -10.43
N LEU A 119 -19.97 -5.64 -11.19
CA LEU A 119 -21.18 -6.34 -10.76
C LEU A 119 -20.81 -7.70 -10.16
N ALA A 120 -21.25 -7.97 -8.93
CA ALA A 120 -21.14 -9.27 -8.30
C ALA A 120 -22.50 -9.99 -8.28
N LEU A 121 -22.55 -11.22 -8.82
CA LEU A 121 -23.75 -12.05 -8.91
C LEU A 121 -23.71 -13.25 -7.96
N SER A 122 -24.90 -13.69 -7.54
CA SER A 122 -25.11 -14.84 -6.65
C SER A 122 -25.60 -16.05 -7.44
N GLY A 123 -24.80 -17.12 -7.50
CA GLY A 123 -25.20 -18.40 -8.10
C GLY A 123 -26.19 -19.21 -7.24
N MET A 124 -26.32 -18.91 -5.95
CA MET A 124 -27.28 -19.57 -5.05
C MET A 124 -28.63 -18.85 -4.96
N SER A 125 -28.65 -17.55 -5.25
CA SER A 125 -29.86 -16.71 -5.11
C SER A 125 -30.48 -16.30 -6.44
N SER A 126 -29.77 -16.45 -7.55
CA SER A 126 -30.25 -16.03 -8.87
C SER A 126 -30.21 -17.19 -9.86
N SER A 127 -31.28 -17.34 -10.64
CA SER A 127 -31.23 -18.17 -11.85
C SER A 127 -30.42 -17.45 -12.95
N PRO A 128 -29.98 -18.15 -14.01
CA PRO A 128 -29.37 -17.53 -15.19
C PRO A 128 -30.20 -16.37 -15.77
N GLU A 129 -31.52 -16.51 -15.83
CA GLU A 129 -32.43 -15.50 -16.36
C GLU A 129 -32.47 -14.27 -15.46
N THR A 130 -32.63 -14.46 -14.15
CA THR A 130 -32.57 -13.36 -13.17
C THR A 130 -31.22 -12.66 -13.17
N ALA A 131 -30.11 -13.41 -13.32
CA ALA A 131 -28.78 -12.86 -13.44
C ALA A 131 -28.63 -11.95 -14.67
N ILE A 132 -29.22 -12.35 -15.81
CA ILE A 132 -29.27 -11.53 -17.03
C ILE A 132 -30.12 -10.28 -16.81
N GLU A 133 -31.26 -10.37 -16.13
CA GLU A 133 -32.08 -9.20 -15.78
C GLU A 133 -31.31 -8.21 -14.92
N ILE A 134 -30.65 -8.68 -13.85
CA ILE A 134 -29.80 -7.87 -12.98
C ILE A 134 -28.70 -7.18 -13.78
N LEU A 135 -28.00 -7.93 -14.64
CA LEU A 135 -26.94 -7.41 -15.49
C LEU A 135 -27.44 -6.33 -16.44
N ASN A 136 -28.55 -6.57 -17.13
CA ASN A 136 -29.13 -5.60 -18.05
C ASN A 136 -29.54 -4.33 -17.32
N THR A 137 -30.17 -4.45 -16.14
CA THR A 137 -30.50 -3.31 -15.31
C THR A 137 -29.24 -2.55 -14.91
N TRP A 138 -28.19 -3.24 -14.46
CA TRP A 138 -26.93 -2.62 -14.07
C TRP A 138 -26.25 -1.88 -15.22
N LEU A 139 -26.17 -2.47 -16.42
CA LEU A 139 -25.55 -1.83 -17.58
C LEU A 139 -26.32 -0.60 -18.06
N ASN A 140 -27.64 -0.66 -18.04
CA ASN A 140 -28.50 0.38 -18.59
C ASN A 140 -28.86 1.48 -17.59
N THR A 141 -28.37 1.41 -16.35
CA THR A 141 -28.67 2.43 -15.32
C THR A 141 -27.58 3.51 -15.30
N PRO A 142 -27.92 4.77 -15.64
CA PRO A 142 -27.00 5.89 -15.51
C PRO A 142 -26.73 6.26 -14.04
N PHE A 143 -25.58 6.87 -13.78
CA PHE A 143 -25.30 7.42 -12.46
C PHE A 143 -26.31 8.52 -12.09
N LYS A 144 -26.71 8.59 -10.82
CA LYS A 144 -27.73 9.51 -10.28
C LYS A 144 -29.13 9.37 -10.92
N SER A 145 -29.45 8.28 -11.60
CA SER A 145 -30.81 8.06 -12.10
C SER A 145 -31.79 7.78 -10.94
N PRO A 146 -33.10 7.99 -11.13
CA PRO A 146 -34.09 7.50 -10.17
C PRO A 146 -33.93 6.00 -9.91
N CYS A 147 -34.01 5.59 -8.65
CA CYS A 147 -33.84 4.20 -8.23
C CYS A 147 -34.74 3.89 -7.02
N PRO A 148 -34.86 2.62 -6.58
CA PRO A 148 -35.71 2.29 -5.43
C PRO A 148 -35.40 3.09 -4.16
N ALA A 149 -34.13 3.41 -3.89
CA ALA A 149 -33.73 4.22 -2.74
C ALA A 149 -34.20 5.69 -2.80
N SER A 150 -34.57 6.20 -3.98
CA SER A 150 -35.14 7.53 -4.16
C SER A 150 -36.67 7.51 -4.35
N ASP A 151 -37.33 6.39 -3.98
CA ASP A 151 -38.73 6.11 -4.32
C ASP A 151 -39.00 6.23 -5.83
N SER A 152 -38.00 5.90 -6.66
CA SER A 152 -38.02 6.07 -8.12
C SER A 152 -38.27 7.51 -8.58
N LYS A 153 -37.88 8.51 -7.77
CA LYS A 153 -37.93 9.94 -8.12
C LYS A 153 -36.52 10.48 -8.43
N PRO A 154 -36.40 11.60 -9.15
CA PRO A 154 -35.13 12.31 -9.28
C PRO A 154 -34.55 12.66 -7.90
N TRP A 155 -33.23 12.65 -7.80
CA TRP A 155 -32.57 13.04 -6.56
C TRP A 155 -32.77 14.55 -6.30
N PRO A 156 -32.98 14.97 -5.04
CA PRO A 156 -32.89 16.38 -4.68
C PRO A 156 -31.51 16.94 -5.05
N THR A 157 -31.44 18.23 -5.40
CA THR A 157 -30.21 18.92 -5.82
C THR A 157 -29.05 18.72 -4.84
N GLU A 158 -29.35 18.71 -3.53
CA GLU A 158 -28.37 18.50 -2.46
C GLU A 158 -27.76 17.10 -2.53
N ILE A 159 -28.58 16.08 -2.84
CA ILE A 159 -28.11 14.69 -2.99
C ILE A 159 -27.36 14.52 -4.31
N GLU A 160 -27.81 15.13 -5.41
CA GLU A 160 -27.04 15.10 -6.65
C GLU A 160 -25.64 15.69 -6.47
N SER A 161 -25.54 16.82 -5.76
CA SER A 161 -24.27 17.48 -5.45
C SER A 161 -23.36 16.59 -4.59
N PHE A 162 -23.94 15.91 -3.59
CA PHE A 162 -23.22 14.92 -2.79
C PHE A 162 -22.70 13.76 -3.65
N LEU A 163 -23.53 13.22 -4.55
CA LEU A 163 -23.15 12.11 -5.43
C LEU A 163 -22.04 12.52 -6.41
N ASP A 164 -22.04 13.75 -6.92
CA ASP A 164 -20.96 14.25 -7.78
C ASP A 164 -19.60 14.31 -7.07
N GLN A 165 -19.60 14.60 -5.76
CA GLN A 165 -18.40 14.63 -4.92
C GLN A 165 -18.00 13.23 -4.43
N SER A 166 -18.96 12.32 -4.28
CA SER A 166 -18.70 11.00 -3.68
C SER A 166 -17.77 10.13 -4.53
N VAL A 167 -17.92 10.10 -5.86
CA VAL A 167 -17.09 9.25 -6.74
C VAL A 167 -15.58 9.61 -6.67
N PRO A 168 -15.18 10.89 -6.82
CA PRO A 168 -13.77 11.25 -6.66
C PRO A 168 -13.28 11.04 -5.22
N GLU A 169 -14.09 11.35 -4.20
CA GLU A 169 -13.73 11.13 -2.79
C GLU A 169 -13.53 9.65 -2.45
N MET A 170 -14.48 8.79 -2.82
CA MET A 170 -14.40 7.33 -2.64
C MET A 170 -13.16 6.75 -3.31
N SER A 171 -12.78 7.27 -4.47
CA SER A 171 -11.58 6.83 -5.20
C SER A 171 -10.28 7.19 -4.48
N GLN A 172 -10.31 8.16 -3.56
CA GLN A 172 -9.17 8.51 -2.71
C GLN A 172 -9.13 7.75 -1.38
N ILE A 173 -10.18 7.01 -1.03
CA ILE A 173 -10.19 6.21 0.20
C ILE A 173 -9.13 5.11 0.08
N GLY A 174 -8.18 5.09 1.02
CA GLY A 174 -7.04 4.17 0.97
C GLY A 174 -5.94 4.55 -0.04
N SER A 175 -6.13 5.60 -0.86
CA SER A 175 -5.04 6.19 -1.68
C SER A 175 -4.16 7.13 -0.86
N GLY A 176 -4.63 7.53 0.33
CA GLY A 176 -3.83 8.20 1.33
C GLY A 176 -2.60 7.36 1.62
N SER A 177 -1.46 7.77 1.06
CA SER A 177 -0.20 7.21 1.47
C SER A 177 -0.08 7.45 2.97
N LEU A 178 0.01 6.39 3.78
CA LEU A 178 1.17 6.39 4.65
C LEU A 178 2.32 6.57 3.68
N GLN A 179 2.94 7.73 3.71
CA GLN A 179 4.01 8.14 2.81
C GLN A 179 5.16 7.17 3.04
N GLU A 180 5.07 5.95 2.50
CA GLU A 180 6.22 5.12 2.28
C GLU A 180 6.93 5.80 1.13
N PRO A 181 8.07 6.46 1.40
CA PRO A 181 8.77 7.17 0.34
C PRO A 181 9.07 6.16 -0.74
N SER A 182 8.83 6.58 -1.98
CA SER A 182 9.30 5.88 -3.17
C SER A 182 10.76 5.44 -2.96
N LEU A 183 11.15 4.29 -3.50
CA LEU A 183 12.50 3.71 -3.32
C LEU A 183 13.65 4.69 -3.70
N CYS A 184 13.36 5.80 -4.39
CA CYS A 184 14.32 6.82 -4.78
C CYS A 184 13.72 8.24 -4.69
N ASP A 185 13.57 8.77 -3.48
CA ASP A 185 13.48 10.23 -3.30
C ASP A 185 14.87 10.83 -3.15
N LEU A 186 15.32 11.53 -4.21
CA LEU A 186 16.59 12.24 -4.19
C LEU A 186 16.47 13.53 -3.37
N ALA A 187 16.92 13.50 -2.13
CA ALA A 187 17.11 14.71 -1.32
C ALA A 187 18.38 15.45 -1.76
N LYS A 188 18.25 16.49 -2.61
CA LYS A 188 19.38 17.38 -2.96
C LYS A 188 19.55 18.48 -1.92
N GLY A 189 20.79 18.71 -1.49
CA GLY A 189 21.15 19.89 -0.69
C GLY A 189 20.52 19.93 0.70
N ARG A 190 20.12 18.79 1.28
CA ARG A 190 19.62 18.73 2.65
C ARG A 190 20.74 19.21 3.59
N GLU A 191 20.52 20.33 4.25
CA GLU A 191 21.30 20.73 5.40
C GLU A 191 20.89 19.84 6.56
N PHE A 192 21.86 19.33 7.31
CA PHE A 192 21.53 18.62 8.54
C PHE A 192 22.35 19.18 9.68
N ALA A 193 21.68 19.48 10.77
CA ALA A 193 22.30 19.96 11.99
C ALA A 193 23.06 18.80 12.67
N ALA A 194 24.30 19.07 13.08
CA ALA A 194 25.06 18.14 13.89
C ALA A 194 24.54 18.16 15.34
N ILE A 195 24.32 16.98 15.90
CA ILE A 195 23.95 16.77 17.29
C ILE A 195 25.20 16.26 18.02
N ASN A 196 25.59 16.92 19.12
CA ASN A 196 26.67 16.42 19.97
C ASN A 196 26.17 15.17 20.70
N LEU A 197 26.86 14.04 20.55
CA LEU A 197 26.56 12.82 21.30
C LEU A 197 27.27 12.86 22.66
N MET A 198 28.58 13.07 22.61
CA MET A 198 29.50 13.02 23.75
C MET A 198 30.84 13.66 23.35
N PRO A 199 31.83 13.80 24.26
CA PRO A 199 33.11 14.42 23.92
C PRO A 199 33.79 13.82 22.68
N GLY A 200 33.92 14.65 21.64
CA GLY A 200 34.52 14.26 20.36
C GLY A 200 33.60 13.47 19.42
N GLY A 201 32.36 13.16 19.83
CA GLY A 201 31.35 12.43 19.06
C GLY A 201 30.19 13.30 18.58
N TYR A 202 29.87 13.22 17.28
CA TYR A 202 28.84 14.01 16.63
C TYR A 202 27.98 13.13 15.72
N MET A 203 26.67 13.38 15.68
CA MET A 203 25.71 12.64 14.88
C MET A 203 24.93 13.56 13.94
N LYS A 204 24.61 13.05 12.76
CA LYS A 204 23.83 13.72 11.72
C LYS A 204 22.72 12.78 11.25
N ILE A 205 21.48 13.02 11.68
CA ILE A 205 20.32 12.18 11.31
C ILE A 205 20.04 12.30 9.81
N VAL A 206 20.16 11.20 9.07
CA VAL A 206 19.94 11.13 7.62
C VAL A 206 18.45 10.93 7.29
N ARG A 207 17.78 10.06 8.06
CA ARG A 207 16.36 9.71 7.93
C ARG A 207 15.79 9.38 9.30
N GLU A 208 14.52 9.73 9.55
CA GLU A 208 13.86 9.45 10.83
C GLU A 208 13.20 8.06 10.88
N THR A 209 12.71 7.50 9.76
CA THR A 209 12.03 6.18 9.75
C THR A 209 12.24 5.39 8.44
N PRO A 210 12.92 4.22 8.45
CA PRO A 210 13.74 3.72 9.55
C PRO A 210 14.87 4.71 9.83
N THR A 211 15.27 4.80 11.11
CA THR A 211 16.18 5.84 11.53
C THR A 211 17.59 5.52 11.06
N SER A 212 18.26 6.52 10.51
CA SER A 212 19.66 6.37 10.11
C SER A 212 20.41 7.67 10.31
N ALA A 213 21.71 7.55 10.56
CA ALA A 213 22.57 8.68 10.81
C ALA A 213 23.99 8.45 10.28
N ILE A 214 24.70 9.54 10.05
CA ILE A 214 26.16 9.54 9.93
C ILE A 214 26.72 9.99 11.27
N VAL A 215 27.60 9.20 11.85
CA VAL A 215 28.24 9.48 13.14
C VAL A 215 29.73 9.67 12.93
N ARG A 216 30.30 10.65 13.62
CA ARG A 216 31.71 11.02 13.54
C ARG A 216 32.32 11.10 14.92
N PHE A 217 33.49 10.50 15.09
CA PHE A 217 34.30 10.63 16.29
C PHE A 217 35.72 11.05 15.96
N LYS A 218 36.29 11.88 16.83
CA LYS A 218 37.71 12.26 16.76
C LYS A 218 38.61 11.12 17.19
N ALA A 219 39.81 11.06 16.61
CA ALA A 219 40.84 10.14 17.04
C ALA A 219 41.10 10.28 18.55
N GLY A 220 41.19 9.15 19.24
CA GLY A 220 41.36 9.09 20.70
C GLY A 220 40.06 9.16 21.50
N SER A 221 38.91 9.47 20.88
CA SER A 221 37.63 9.42 21.59
C SER A 221 37.28 8.01 22.06
N VAL A 222 36.50 7.94 23.14
CA VAL A 222 36.00 6.71 23.75
C VAL A 222 34.49 6.81 23.89
N GLU A 223 33.81 5.75 23.48
CA GLU A 223 32.43 5.44 23.87
C GLU A 223 32.50 4.53 25.09
N PRO A 224 32.07 4.98 26.29
CA PRO A 224 31.92 4.15 27.47
C PRO A 224 30.96 2.99 27.23
N ALA A 225 30.96 1.99 28.13
CA ALA A 225 29.99 0.90 28.03
C ALA A 225 28.55 1.46 28.01
N HIS A 226 27.79 1.06 27.00
CA HIS A 226 26.39 1.43 26.87
C HIS A 226 25.62 0.37 26.08
N HIS A 227 24.30 0.48 26.09
CA HIS A 227 23.41 -0.32 25.26
C HIS A 227 22.31 0.55 24.63
N HIS A 228 21.58 -0.05 23.69
CA HIS A 228 20.44 0.55 23.00
C HIS A 228 19.21 -0.32 23.16
N THR A 229 18.04 0.32 23.15
CA THR A 229 16.75 -0.36 23.15
C THR A 229 16.54 -1.17 21.87
N PHE A 230 17.04 -0.66 20.74
CA PHE A 230 16.94 -1.31 19.44
C PHE A 230 18.30 -1.75 18.92
N GLY A 231 18.32 -2.87 18.19
CA GLY A 231 19.53 -3.30 17.49
C GLY A 231 19.86 -2.36 16.35
N TYR A 232 21.14 -2.28 15.99
CA TYR A 232 21.60 -1.39 14.94
C TYR A 232 22.61 -2.05 14.02
N ASP A 233 22.57 -1.61 12.77
CA ASP A 233 23.54 -1.89 11.71
C ASP A 233 24.52 -0.72 11.62
N LEU A 234 25.81 -1.01 11.53
CA LEU A 234 26.87 -0.01 11.35
C LEU A 234 27.78 -0.39 10.19
N VAL A 235 28.14 0.59 9.36
CA VAL A 235 29.18 0.45 8.33
C VAL A 235 30.20 1.58 8.48
N VAL A 236 31.49 1.23 8.60
CA VAL A 236 32.57 2.23 8.66
C VAL A 236 32.80 2.83 7.28
N MET A 237 32.72 4.15 7.20
CA MET A 237 32.91 4.92 5.96
C MET A 237 34.30 5.56 5.88
N LYS A 238 34.90 5.88 7.04
CA LYS A 238 36.25 6.46 7.15
C LYS A 238 36.87 6.10 8.49
N GLY A 239 38.20 5.96 8.51
CA GLY A 239 38.97 5.77 9.74
C GLY A 239 38.87 4.35 10.27
N ARG A 240 39.16 4.19 11.55
CA ARG A 240 39.22 2.89 12.22
C ARG A 240 38.85 3.01 13.69
N LYS A 241 38.05 2.08 14.17
CA LYS A 241 37.65 1.97 15.58
C LYS A 241 37.81 0.55 16.09
N LYS A 242 38.02 0.40 17.39
CA LYS A 242 37.91 -0.89 18.08
C LYS A 242 36.61 -0.92 18.87
N VAL A 243 35.88 -2.02 18.78
CA VAL A 243 34.62 -2.23 19.49
C VAL A 243 34.75 -3.49 20.34
N TRP A 244 34.24 -3.43 21.56
CA TRP A 244 34.14 -4.55 22.48
C TRP A 244 32.67 -4.81 22.75
N ASN A 245 32.19 -6.03 22.48
CA ASN A 245 30.89 -6.49 22.95
C ASN A 245 31.11 -7.15 24.32
N LEU A 246 30.78 -6.40 25.37
CA LEU A 246 30.98 -6.81 26.76
C LEU A 246 29.98 -7.90 27.18
N SER A 247 28.81 -7.95 26.55
CA SER A 247 27.83 -9.04 26.77
C SER A 247 28.37 -10.39 26.31
N LYS A 248 29.22 -10.41 25.27
CA LYS A 248 29.75 -11.63 24.65
C LYS A 248 31.22 -11.89 24.98
N GLY A 249 31.94 -10.90 25.50
CA GLY A 249 33.38 -11.01 25.76
C GLY A 249 34.22 -11.01 24.48
N GLU A 250 33.73 -10.39 23.41
CA GLU A 250 34.36 -10.36 22.10
C GLU A 250 34.81 -8.94 21.74
N SER A 251 35.81 -8.82 20.86
CA SER A 251 36.25 -7.52 20.34
C SER A 251 36.71 -7.59 18.90
N TRP A 252 36.51 -6.50 18.17
CA TRP A 252 36.88 -6.36 16.76
C TRP A 252 37.48 -4.98 16.50
N GLU A 253 38.49 -4.93 15.64
CA GLU A 253 38.89 -3.68 14.99
C GLU A 253 38.13 -3.58 13.67
N LEU A 254 37.43 -2.46 13.47
CA LEU A 254 36.63 -2.18 12.30
C LEU A 254 37.33 -1.10 11.47
N GLU A 255 37.56 -1.38 10.20
CA GLU A 255 38.11 -0.48 9.19
C GLU A 255 37.10 -0.18 8.08
N VAL A 256 37.49 0.65 7.11
CA VAL A 256 36.58 1.12 6.05
C VAL A 256 35.98 -0.04 5.27
N GLY A 257 34.65 -0.09 5.21
CA GLY A 257 33.89 -1.14 4.55
C GLY A 257 33.41 -2.24 5.49
N ASP A 258 33.92 -2.32 6.71
CA ASP A 258 33.45 -3.30 7.69
C ASP A 258 32.03 -2.98 8.17
N PHE A 259 31.27 -4.05 8.34
CA PHE A 259 29.91 -4.04 8.87
C PHE A 259 29.88 -4.68 10.25
N LEU A 260 29.17 -4.05 11.18
CA LEU A 260 28.87 -4.62 12.49
C LEU A 260 27.37 -4.49 12.78
N PHE A 261 26.74 -5.61 13.13
CA PHE A 261 25.41 -5.61 13.72
C PHE A 261 25.51 -5.80 15.23
N THR A 262 24.91 -4.88 15.98
CA THR A 262 24.80 -4.97 17.45
C THR A 262 23.34 -5.26 17.82
N PRO A 263 23.05 -6.42 18.42
CA PRO A 263 21.70 -6.74 18.90
C PRO A 263 21.19 -5.77 19.97
N ALA A 264 19.87 -5.63 20.06
CA ALA A 264 19.22 -4.86 21.12
C ALA A 264 19.67 -5.36 22.50
N GLY A 265 20.00 -4.43 23.40
CA GLY A 265 20.43 -4.73 24.77
C GLY A 265 21.85 -5.27 24.94
N ASP A 266 22.60 -5.53 23.86
CA ASP A 266 24.02 -5.88 23.97
C ASP A 266 24.83 -4.66 24.46
N LYS A 267 25.59 -4.86 25.54
CA LYS A 267 26.47 -3.83 26.11
C LYS A 267 27.76 -3.81 25.32
N HIS A 268 28.16 -2.63 24.89
CA HIS A 268 29.38 -2.47 24.12
C HIS A 268 30.10 -1.17 24.44
N ARG A 269 31.41 -1.18 24.19
CA ARG A 269 32.33 -0.06 24.35
C ARG A 269 33.07 0.14 23.03
N ALA A 270 33.53 1.35 22.74
CA ALA A 270 34.42 1.56 21.60
C ALA A 270 35.51 2.60 21.84
N LYS A 271 36.59 2.49 21.08
CA LYS A 271 37.72 3.43 21.03
C LYS A 271 38.03 3.77 19.59
N TYR A 272 38.14 5.05 19.31
CA TYR A 272 38.41 5.55 17.96
C TYR A 272 39.92 5.73 17.79
N LEU A 273 40.53 4.91 16.93
CA LEU A 273 41.97 4.93 16.69
C LEU A 273 42.36 6.08 15.73
N GLU A 274 41.43 6.46 14.87
CA GLU A 274 41.55 7.56 13.91
C GLU A 274 40.27 8.41 13.91
N ASP A 275 40.29 9.56 13.22
CA ASP A 275 39.08 10.32 12.92
C ASP A 275 38.14 9.41 12.10
N THR A 276 37.06 8.95 12.73
CA THR A 276 36.23 7.86 12.20
C THR A 276 34.85 8.38 11.86
N GLU A 277 34.33 7.98 10.70
CA GLU A 277 32.96 8.22 10.26
C GLU A 277 32.30 6.88 9.94
N PHE A 278 31.06 6.69 10.38
CA PHE A 278 30.27 5.50 10.08
C PHE A 278 28.80 5.84 9.84
N PHE A 279 28.17 5.05 8.99
CA PHE A 279 26.73 5.06 8.80
C PHE A 279 26.10 4.07 9.78
N ILE A 280 25.06 4.49 10.49
CA ILE A 280 24.32 3.64 11.42
C ILE A 280 22.83 3.68 11.09
N LYS A 281 22.16 2.54 11.17
CA LYS A 281 20.72 2.37 10.95
C LYS A 281 20.11 1.52 12.06
N TRP A 282 18.96 1.92 12.57
CA TRP A 282 18.21 1.20 13.60
C TRP A 282 16.72 1.51 13.48
N ASP A 283 15.91 0.76 14.22
CA ASP A 283 14.46 0.98 14.29
C ASP A 283 14.09 1.83 15.51
N GLY A 284 13.09 2.69 15.39
CA GLY A 284 12.58 3.46 16.53
C GLY A 284 13.40 4.70 16.91
N ARG A 285 13.16 5.25 18.10
CA ARG A 285 13.83 6.49 18.54
C ARG A 285 15.28 6.21 18.91
N TRP A 286 16.19 7.15 18.60
CA TRP A 286 17.56 7.11 19.10
C TRP A 286 17.58 7.13 20.62
N ASP A 287 18.28 6.18 21.21
CA ASP A 287 18.62 6.14 22.62
C ASP A 287 20.06 5.68 22.78
N LEU A 288 20.69 6.07 23.89
CA LEU A 288 22.01 5.59 24.26
C LEU A 288 22.04 5.52 25.79
N LEU A 289 21.95 4.30 26.32
CA LEU A 289 21.78 4.03 27.74
C LEU A 289 23.16 3.72 28.33
N MET A 290 23.76 4.72 28.99
CA MET A 290 25.09 4.61 29.59
C MET A 290 25.08 3.60 30.73
N ASP A 291 25.93 2.58 30.62
CA ASP A 291 26.20 1.59 31.67
C ASP A 291 27.48 1.91 32.47
N GLU A 292 28.30 2.82 31.96
CA GLU A 292 29.61 3.20 32.49
C GLU A 292 29.90 4.68 32.23
N ASP A 293 30.68 5.33 33.10
CA ASP A 293 31.16 6.70 32.88
C ASP A 293 32.49 6.75 32.08
N LEU A 294 32.88 7.94 31.65
CA LEU A 294 34.05 8.11 30.78
C LEU A 294 35.39 7.78 31.49
N ASP A 295 35.49 8.06 32.78
CA ASP A 295 36.72 7.83 33.54
C ASP A 295 36.94 6.32 33.76
N ALA A 296 35.88 5.58 34.10
CA ALA A 296 35.88 4.14 34.21
C ALA A 296 36.21 3.47 32.87
N ALA A 297 35.63 3.96 31.77
CA ALA A 297 35.92 3.45 30.43
C ALA A 297 37.39 3.64 30.04
N ASN A 298 37.95 4.83 30.30
CA ASN A 298 39.38 5.11 30.05
C ASN A 298 40.28 4.19 30.88
N ALA A 299 40.01 4.05 32.18
CA ALA A 299 40.77 3.17 33.07
C ALA A 299 40.69 1.69 32.68
N ALA A 300 39.55 1.25 32.15
CA ALA A 300 39.39 -0.12 31.64
C ALA A 300 40.20 -0.34 30.36
N LEU A 301 40.21 0.63 29.44
CA LEU A 301 41.00 0.57 28.21
C LEU A 301 42.51 0.58 28.46
N GLU A 302 42.98 1.31 29.47
CA GLU A 302 44.40 1.28 29.89
C GLU A 302 44.83 -0.10 30.38
N LYS A 303 43.93 -0.87 31.01
CA LYS A 303 44.19 -2.23 31.49
C LYS A 303 44.17 -3.27 30.37
N GLU A 304 43.51 -2.97 29.25
CA GLU A 304 43.38 -3.86 28.08
C GLU A 304 44.45 -3.62 27.00
N SER A 305 45.21 -2.51 27.09
CA SER A 305 46.41 -2.29 26.28
C SER A 305 47.55 -3.23 26.72
N PHE A 306 47.54 -4.45 26.18
CA PHE A 306 48.74 -5.26 25.95
C PHE A 306 49.25 -5.03 24.54
#